data_AF-R1GNF6-F1
#
_entry.id   AF-R1GNF6-F1
#
_cell.length_a   1.000
_cell.length_b   1.000
_cell.length_c   1.000
_cell.angle_alpha   90.00
_cell.angle_beta   90.00
_cell.angle_gamma   90.00
#
_symmetry.space_group_name_H-M   'P 1'
#
loop_
_entity.id
_entity.type
_entity.pdbx_description
1 polymer ?
#
loop_
_entity_poly.entity_id
_entity_poly.type
_entity_poly.pdbx_seq_one_letter_code
_entity_poly.pdbx_strand_id
1 'polypeptide(L)'
;MSALLRQAPSRIAIQALEPCELVEIDFKQFRVALFMHPDLMRFHIHYLEKHWLLEKEPKEISYLEHEAKDRYQAFLTDFPVIAPRLPQYHIASYLGITPTQLSRIRKQVY
;
A
#
# COMPACT_ATOMS: atom_id res chain seq x y z
N MET A 1 12.04 -0.03 1.11
CA MET A 1 13.02 0.72 1.94
C MET A 1 13.77 -0.13 2.96
N SER A 2 13.11 -1.03 3.71
CA SER A 2 13.80 -1.85 4.74
C SER A 2 14.96 -2.69 4.19
N ALA A 3 14.80 -3.29 3.00
CA ALA A 3 15.85 -4.01 2.27
C ALA A 3 17.05 -3.12 1.93
N LEU A 4 16.80 -1.91 1.42
CA LEU A 4 17.82 -0.91 1.09
C LEU A 4 18.59 -0.44 2.34
N LEU A 5 17.89 -0.18 3.45
CA LEU A 5 18.50 0.20 4.73
C LEU A 5 19.38 -0.92 5.30
N ARG A 6 18.96 -2.18 5.16
CA ARG A 6 19.69 -3.36 5.62
C ARG A 6 20.76 -3.85 4.64
N GLN A 7 20.84 -3.24 3.45
CA GLN A 7 21.68 -3.70 2.34
C GLN A 7 21.47 -5.19 2.04
N ALA A 8 20.22 -5.63 2.07
CA ALA A 8 19.82 -7.02 1.87
C ALA A 8 18.80 -7.14 0.72
N PRO A 9 18.67 -8.32 0.08
CA PRO A 9 17.65 -8.54 -0.92
C PRO A 9 16.23 -8.27 -0.39
N SER A 10 15.36 -7.76 -1.27
CA SER A 10 13.94 -7.55 -0.92
C SER A 10 13.25 -8.89 -0.68
N ARG A 11 12.42 -8.95 0.36
CA ARG A 11 11.54 -10.11 0.62
C ARG A 11 10.25 -10.09 -0.20
N ILE A 12 9.99 -8.99 -0.89
CA ILE A 12 8.80 -8.75 -1.70
C ILE A 12 9.20 -8.32 -3.10
N ALA A 13 8.39 -8.69 -4.08
CA ALA A 13 8.48 -8.22 -5.45
C ALA A 13 7.37 -7.21 -5.73
N ILE A 14 7.60 -6.33 -6.71
CA ILE A 14 6.60 -5.41 -7.24
C ILE A 14 6.38 -5.79 -8.69
N GLN A 15 5.12 -5.88 -9.09
CA GLN A 15 4.72 -6.20 -10.46
C GLN A 15 3.79 -5.10 -10.97
N ALA A 16 4.06 -4.62 -12.18
CA ALA A 16 3.13 -3.73 -12.88
C ALA A 16 1.93 -4.56 -13.39
N LEU A 17 0.71 -4.11 -13.06
CA LEU A 17 -0.53 -4.76 -13.51
C LEU A 17 -0.98 -4.26 -14.88
N GLU A 18 -0.36 -3.18 -15.36
CA GLU A 18 -0.60 -2.53 -16.65
C GLU A 18 0.73 -1.95 -17.17
N PRO A 19 0.82 -1.54 -18.45
CA PRO A 19 2.01 -0.86 -18.96
C PRO A 19 2.29 0.41 -18.12
N CYS A 20 3.49 0.49 -17.56
CA CYS A 20 3.90 1.58 -16.67
C CYS A 20 5.29 2.10 -17.05
N GLU A 21 5.51 3.38 -16.81
CA GLU A 21 6.84 3.99 -16.76
C GLU A 21 7.30 4.08 -15.32
N LEU A 22 8.59 3.84 -15.08
CA LEU A 22 9.17 3.81 -13.74
C LEU A 22 10.31 4.82 -13.65
N VAL A 23 10.37 5.51 -12.52
CA VAL A 23 11.51 6.36 -12.13
C VAL A 23 12.28 5.63 -11.05
N GLU A 24 13.53 5.27 -11.36
CA GLU A 24 14.44 4.67 -10.40
C GLU A 24 15.38 5.73 -9.83
N ILE A 25 15.64 5.64 -8.52
CA ILE A 25 16.53 6.55 -7.81
C ILE A 25 17.57 5.71 -7.06
N ASP A 26 18.85 6.04 -7.27
CA ASP A 26 19.93 5.44 -6.49
C ASP A 26 19.77 5.79 -5.01
N PHE A 27 19.62 4.75 -4.18
CA PHE A 27 19.34 4.93 -2.76
C PHE A 27 20.46 5.64 -2.00
N LYS A 28 21.74 5.43 -2.37
CA LYS A 28 22.87 6.05 -1.69
C LYS A 28 22.92 7.54 -2.02
N GLN A 29 22.76 7.90 -3.28
CA GLN A 29 22.70 9.30 -3.73
C GLN A 29 21.49 10.02 -3.14
N PHE A 30 20.33 9.37 -3.09
CA PHE A 30 19.15 9.90 -2.43
C PHE A 30 19.41 10.20 -0.95
N ARG A 31 20.09 9.28 -0.23
CA ARG A 31 20.46 9.49 1.17
C ARG A 31 21.42 10.67 1.34
N VAL A 32 22.41 10.82 0.48
CA VAL A 32 23.31 11.98 0.49
C VAL A 32 22.51 13.27 0.27
N ALA A 33 21.64 13.30 -0.75
CA ALA A 33 20.82 14.47 -1.05
C ALA A 33 19.93 14.88 0.13
N LEU A 34 19.32 13.91 0.84
CA LEU A 34 18.52 14.19 2.03
C LEU A 34 19.31 14.93 3.11
N PHE A 35 20.57 14.55 3.36
CA PHE A 35 21.39 15.21 4.39
C PHE A 35 21.98 16.54 3.93
N MET A 36 22.13 16.75 2.62
CA MET A 36 22.60 18.01 2.04
C MET A 36 21.51 19.07 1.93
N HIS A 37 20.24 18.66 1.83
CA HIS A 37 19.10 19.53 1.55
C HIS A 37 18.01 19.37 2.64
N PRO A 38 17.98 20.27 3.64
CA PRO A 38 17.04 20.17 4.77
C PRO A 38 15.56 20.20 4.37
N ASP A 39 15.21 20.86 3.28
CA ASP A 39 13.88 20.88 2.67
C ASP A 39 13.48 19.50 2.13
N LEU A 40 14.39 18.82 1.43
CA LEU A 40 14.16 17.44 0.98
C LEU A 40 14.04 16.48 2.16
N MET A 41 14.83 16.68 3.21
CA MET A 41 14.71 15.92 4.46
C MET A 41 13.33 16.11 5.10
N ARG A 42 12.85 17.35 5.21
CA ARG A 42 11.50 17.64 5.73
C ARG A 42 10.44 16.99 4.88
N PHE A 43 10.51 17.12 3.55
CA PHE A 43 9.60 16.43 2.65
C PHE A 43 9.58 14.92 2.91
N HIS A 44 10.75 14.30 3.06
CA HIS A 44 10.86 12.88 3.32
C HIS A 44 10.26 12.47 4.67
N ILE A 45 10.42 13.28 5.72
CA ILE A 45 9.78 13.05 7.02
C ILE A 45 8.25 13.08 6.88
N HIS A 46 7.68 14.13 6.27
CA HIS A 46 6.24 14.24 6.07
C HIS A 46 5.68 13.11 5.20
N TYR A 47 6.44 12.71 4.17
CA TYR A 47 6.10 11.56 3.33
C TYR A 47 6.01 10.27 4.17
N LEU A 48 6.99 10.02 5.02
CA LEU A 48 6.97 8.84 5.89
C LEU A 48 5.81 8.91 6.90
N GLU A 49 5.58 10.04 7.56
CA GLU A 49 4.48 10.22 8.51
C GLU A 49 3.13 9.94 7.85
N LYS A 50 2.88 10.52 6.68
CA LYS A 50 1.64 10.30 5.95
C LYS A 50 1.45 8.82 5.58
N HIS A 51 2.42 8.21 4.91
CA HIS A 51 2.23 6.89 4.32
C HIS A 51 2.42 5.73 5.32
N TRP A 52 3.27 5.90 6.35
CA TRP A 52 3.50 4.86 7.36
C TRP A 52 2.63 5.01 8.61
N LEU A 53 2.37 6.23 9.08
CA LEU A 53 1.53 6.43 10.26
C LEU A 53 0.08 6.60 9.83
N LEU A 54 -0.23 7.65 9.06
CA LEU A 54 -1.62 8.02 8.82
C LEU A 54 -2.38 7.05 7.89
N GLU A 55 -1.70 6.36 6.97
CA GLU A 55 -2.34 5.43 6.03
C GLU A 55 -2.20 3.95 6.45
N LYS A 56 -0.99 3.52 6.84
CA LYS A 56 -0.72 2.11 7.10
C LYS A 56 -1.18 1.65 8.48
N GLU A 57 -1.04 2.46 9.53
CA GLU A 57 -1.41 2.08 10.88
C GLU A 57 -2.93 1.86 11.05
N PRO A 58 -3.83 2.77 10.59
CA PRO A 58 -5.28 2.53 10.68
C PRO A 58 -5.71 1.29 9.90
N LYS A 59 -5.05 1.02 8.77
CA LYS A 59 -5.30 -0.20 8.00
C LYS A 59 -4.92 -1.46 8.80
N GLU A 60 -3.78 -1.46 9.48
CA GLU A 60 -3.35 -2.58 10.32
C GLU A 60 -4.32 -2.80 11.50
N ILE A 61 -4.75 -1.72 12.15
CA ILE A 61 -5.79 -1.75 13.20
C ILE A 61 -7.10 -2.32 12.64
N SER A 62 -7.50 -1.90 11.43
CA SER A 62 -8.75 -2.38 10.80
C SER A 62 -8.80 -3.89 10.62
N TYR A 63 -7.66 -4.57 10.42
CA TYR A 63 -7.65 -6.04 10.33
C TYR A 63 -7.99 -6.73 11.65
N LEU A 64 -7.75 -6.06 12.77
CA LEU A 64 -8.01 -6.56 14.12
C LEU A 64 -9.42 -6.20 14.60
N GLU A 65 -9.89 -5.01 14.25
CA GLU A 65 -11.14 -4.44 14.82
C GLU A 65 -12.37 -4.60 13.93
N HIS A 66 -12.20 -4.63 12.60
CA HIS A 66 -13.33 -4.62 11.68
C HIS A 66 -13.58 -5.98 11.05
N GLU A 67 -14.85 -6.27 10.73
CA GLU A 67 -15.17 -7.45 9.94
C GLU A 67 -14.74 -7.28 8.48
N ALA A 68 -14.61 -8.40 7.77
CA ALA A 68 -14.21 -8.41 6.36
C ALA A 68 -15.13 -7.58 5.45
N LYS A 69 -16.43 -7.50 5.80
CA LYS A 69 -17.42 -6.71 5.06
C LYS A 69 -17.15 -5.22 5.19
N ASP A 70 -16.90 -4.74 6.40
CA ASP A 70 -16.63 -3.32 6.66
C ASP A 70 -15.33 -2.89 5.98
N ARG A 71 -14.29 -3.73 6.06
CA ARG A 71 -13.04 -3.48 5.32
C ARG A 71 -13.24 -3.41 3.81
N TYR A 72 -14.13 -4.23 3.24
CA TYR A 72 -14.46 -4.16 1.82
C TYR A 72 -15.19 -2.86 1.45
N GLN A 73 -16.12 -2.40 2.28
CA GLN A 73 -16.83 -1.14 2.05
C GLN A 73 -15.89 0.07 2.16
N ALA A 74 -15.01 0.08 3.16
CA ALA A 74 -13.95 1.08 3.29
C ALA A 74 -13.06 1.08 2.04
N PHE A 75 -12.61 -0.08 1.58
CA PHE A 75 -11.82 -0.19 0.35
C PHE A 75 -12.50 0.41 -0.88
N LEU A 76 -13.81 0.19 -1.07
CA LEU A 76 -14.54 0.80 -2.19
C LEU A 76 -14.62 2.33 -2.09
N THR A 77 -14.64 2.85 -0.87
CA THR A 77 -14.69 4.30 -0.59
C THR A 77 -13.32 4.95 -0.77
N ASP A 78 -12.26 4.30 -0.31
CA ASP A 78 -10.89 4.79 -0.38
C ASP A 78 -10.32 4.71 -1.81
N PHE A 79 -10.75 3.69 -2.57
CA PHE A 79 -10.18 3.33 -3.86
C PHE A 79 -11.22 3.23 -5.00
N PRO A 80 -12.12 4.23 -5.18
CA PRO A 80 -13.26 4.10 -6.10
C PRO A 80 -12.85 3.95 -7.57
N VAL A 81 -11.70 4.52 -7.95
CA VAL A 81 -11.20 4.51 -9.35
C VAL A 81 -10.52 3.18 -9.70
N ILE A 82 -9.79 2.59 -8.76
CA ILE A 82 -8.97 1.39 -9.01
C ILE A 82 -9.70 0.09 -8.66
N ALA A 83 -10.64 0.12 -7.71
CA ALA A 83 -11.48 -1.04 -7.36
C ALA A 83 -12.11 -1.76 -8.57
N PRO A 84 -12.73 -1.09 -9.55
CA PRO A 84 -13.31 -1.77 -10.72
C PRO A 84 -12.26 -2.34 -11.70
N ARG A 85 -11.00 -1.89 -11.63
CA ARG A 85 -9.91 -2.32 -12.51
C ARG A 85 -9.16 -3.54 -11.97
N LEU A 86 -9.33 -3.86 -10.69
CA LEU A 86 -8.56 -4.91 -10.03
C LEU A 86 -9.25 -6.28 -10.10
N PRO A 87 -8.51 -7.35 -10.41
CA PRO A 87 -8.96 -8.72 -10.19
C PRO A 87 -9.37 -8.95 -8.73
N GLN A 88 -10.45 -9.71 -8.53
CA GLN A 88 -11.01 -9.94 -7.19
C GLN A 88 -10.02 -10.58 -6.21
N TYR A 89 -9.10 -11.42 -6.69
CA TYR A 89 -8.11 -12.05 -5.82
C TYR A 89 -7.09 -11.04 -5.26
N HIS A 90 -6.77 -9.97 -5.99
CA HIS A 90 -5.93 -8.88 -5.48
C HIS A 90 -6.65 -8.10 -4.38
N ILE A 91 -7.94 -7.82 -4.58
CA ILE A 91 -8.78 -7.17 -3.56
C ILE A 91 -8.89 -8.07 -2.32
N ALA A 92 -9.14 -9.37 -2.49
CA ALA A 92 -9.24 -10.31 -1.38
C ALA A 92 -7.93 -10.40 -0.58
N SER A 93 -6.79 -10.49 -1.27
CA SER A 93 -5.46 -10.48 -0.66
C SER A 93 -5.21 -9.17 0.10
N TYR A 94 -5.58 -8.01 -0.48
CA TYR A 94 -5.49 -6.72 0.20
C TYR A 94 -6.35 -6.67 1.46
N LEU A 95 -7.52 -7.32 1.48
CA LEU A 95 -8.44 -7.32 2.63
C LEU A 95 -8.13 -8.41 3.67
N GLY A 96 -7.11 -9.24 3.44
CA GLY A 96 -6.73 -10.32 4.33
C GLY A 96 -7.75 -11.46 4.37
N ILE A 97 -8.46 -11.71 3.27
CA ILE A 97 -9.50 -12.76 3.16
C ILE A 97 -9.32 -13.61 1.90
N THR A 98 -10.01 -14.75 1.86
CA THR A 98 -10.02 -15.59 0.66
C THR A 98 -10.87 -14.98 -0.46
N PRO A 99 -10.56 -15.24 -1.74
CA PRO A 99 -11.41 -14.83 -2.85
C PRO A 99 -12.86 -15.33 -2.73
N THR A 100 -13.06 -16.53 -2.18
CA THR A 100 -14.38 -17.11 -1.92
C THR A 100 -15.16 -16.32 -0.87
N GLN A 101 -14.52 -15.89 0.23
CA GLN A 101 -15.14 -15.02 1.22
C GLN A 101 -15.53 -13.67 0.62
N LEU A 102 -14.64 -13.06 -0.17
CA LEU A 102 -14.95 -11.79 -0.86
C LEU A 102 -16.16 -11.94 -1.80
N SER A 103 -16.22 -13.04 -2.57
CA SER A 103 -17.35 -13.33 -3.45
C SER A 103 -18.68 -13.38 -2.70
N ARG A 104 -18.70 -13.97 -1.49
CA ARG A 104 -19.90 -14.02 -0.63
C ARG A 104 -20.29 -12.63 -0.13
N ILE A 105 -19.32 -11.85 0.36
CA ILE A 105 -19.55 -10.48 0.85
C ILE A 105 -20.16 -9.61 -0.26
N ARG A 106 -19.65 -9.70 -1.49
CA ARG A 106 -20.17 -8.92 -2.62
C ARG A 106 -21.64 -9.21 -2.92
N LYS A 107 -22.08 -10.47 -2.84
CA LYS A 107 -23.50 -10.87 -3.02
C LYS A 107 -24.44 -10.36 -1.93
N GLN A 108 -23.91 -9.86 -0.81
CA GLN A 108 -24.70 -9.25 0.26
C GLN A 108 -24.73 -7.72 0.18
N VAL A 109 -23.77 -7.14 -0.56
CA VAL A 109 -23.65 -5.70 -0.78
C VAL A 109 -24.36 -5.27 -2.06
N TYR A 110 -24.43 -6.16 -3.05
CA TYR A 110 -25.17 -6.05 -4.32
C TYR A 110 -26.19 -7.17 -4.41
#